data_AF-A0A936EBS0-F1
#
_entry.id   AF-A0A936EBS0-F1
#
_cell.length_a   1.000
_cell.length_b   1.000
_cell.length_c   1.000
_cell.angle_alpha   90.00
_cell.angle_beta   90.00
_cell.angle_gamma   90.00
#
_symmetry.space_group_name_H-M   'P 1'
#
loop_
_entity.id
_entity.type
_entity.pdbx_description
1 polymer ?
#
loop_
_entity_poly.entity_id
_entity_poly.type
_entity_poly.pdbx_seq_one_letter_code
_entity_poly.pdbx_strand_id
1 'polypeptide(L)'
;MAETVIESLETSLRLLQALALARRGRLREAMAVVAPAGVPPDDPLSLQAMAALATGAGDYRTALPLWQLILVRDPENREAARMIRAIELWQARPPWMRWIWGIVAGVFGAVLLVVLLLVI
;
A
#
# COMPACT_ATOMS: atom_id res chain seq x y z
N MET A 1 9.96 11.38 33.45
CA MET A 1 8.66 10.66 33.45
C MET A 1 7.53 11.47 32.80
N ALA A 2 7.33 12.76 33.12
CA ALA A 2 6.30 13.57 32.44
C ALA A 2 6.62 13.83 30.95
N GLU A 3 7.88 14.10 30.62
CA GLU A 3 8.34 14.43 29.27
C GLU A 3 8.16 13.28 28.27
N THR A 4 8.54 12.06 28.66
CA THR A 4 8.35 10.83 27.86
C THR A 4 6.87 10.52 27.61
N VAL A 5 6.00 10.86 28.56
CA VAL A 5 4.54 10.67 28.40
C VAL A 5 4.00 11.67 27.38
N ILE A 6 4.41 12.94 27.46
CA ILE A 6 3.98 13.99 26.51
C ILE A 6 4.41 13.62 25.07
N GLU A 7 5.64 13.15 24.88
CA GLU A 7 6.16 12.73 23.58
C GLU A 7 5.39 11.53 22.99
N SER A 8 5.05 10.55 23.84
CA SER A 8 4.24 9.39 23.42
C SER A 8 2.80 9.78 23.03
N LEU A 9 2.21 10.76 23.72
CA LEU A 9 0.88 11.28 23.44
C LEU A 9 0.87 12.06 22.13
N GLU A 10 1.89 12.88 21.89
CA GLU A 10 2.04 13.62 20.65
C GLU A 10 2.17 12.67 19.45
N THR A 11 3.01 11.63 19.58
CA THR A 11 3.17 10.59 18.56
C THR A 11 1.83 9.90 18.27
N SER A 12 1.12 9.48 19.32
CA SER A 12 -0.20 8.85 19.18
C SER A 12 -1.21 9.76 18.48
N LEU A 13 -1.22 11.05 18.83
CA LEU A 13 -2.11 12.04 18.22
C LEU A 13 -1.81 12.23 16.72
N ARG A 14 -0.53 12.34 16.36
CA ARG A 14 -0.10 12.45 14.96
C ARG A 14 -0.52 11.23 14.15
N LEU A 15 -0.39 10.03 14.72
CA LEU A 15 -0.84 8.79 14.06
C LEU A 15 -2.35 8.75 13.87
N LEU A 16 -3.12 9.14 14.88
CA LEU A 16 -4.58 9.23 14.77
C LEU A 16 -5.00 10.23 13.69
N GLN A 17 -4.33 11.38 13.62
CA GLN A 17 -4.56 12.37 12.57
C GLN A 17 -4.23 11.82 11.18
N ALA A 18 -3.08 11.16 11.02
CA ALA A 18 -2.69 10.54 9.76
C ALA A 18 -3.70 9.48 9.30
N LEU A 19 -4.16 8.63 10.22
CA LEU A 19 -5.21 7.64 9.93
C LEU A 19 -6.53 8.30 9.51
N ALA A 20 -6.93 9.38 10.17
CA ALA A 20 -8.13 10.13 9.81
C ALA A 20 -8.03 10.73 8.40
N LEU A 21 -6.86 11.25 8.03
CA LEU A 21 -6.58 11.75 6.68
C LEU A 21 -6.60 10.61 5.64
N ALA A 22 -6.00 9.47 5.97
CA ALA A 22 -5.98 8.30 5.10
C ALA A 22 -7.38 7.76 4.80
N ARG A 23 -8.25 7.69 5.82
CA ARG A 23 -9.66 7.30 5.66
C ARG A 23 -10.45 8.24 4.75
N ARG A 24 -10.02 9.51 4.64
CA ARG A 24 -10.60 10.50 3.73
C ARG A 24 -9.98 10.46 2.33
N GLY A 25 -9.10 9.48 2.04
CA GLY A 25 -8.37 9.37 0.78
C GLY A 25 -7.20 10.37 0.64
N ARG A 26 -6.92 11.19 1.67
CA ARG A 26 -5.86 12.21 1.65
C ARG A 26 -4.50 11.60 2.02
N LEU A 27 -4.07 10.60 1.25
CA LEU A 27 -2.89 9.79 1.55
C LEU A 27 -1.58 10.58 1.56
N ARG A 28 -1.44 11.59 0.69
CA ARG A 28 -0.24 12.46 0.66
C ARG A 28 -0.09 13.27 1.94
N GLU A 29 -1.20 13.80 2.45
CA GLU A 29 -1.20 14.58 3.68
C GLU A 29 -1.02 13.70 4.90
N ALA A 30 -1.64 12.52 4.92
CA ALA A 30 -1.38 11.51 5.94
C ALA A 30 0.12 11.18 6.02
N MET A 31 0.78 11.03 4.86
CA MET A 31 2.23 10.81 4.79
C MET A 31 3.02 11.97 5.40
N ALA A 32 2.64 13.21 5.09
CA ALA A 32 3.33 14.40 5.62
C ALA A 32 3.17 14.56 7.14
N VAL A 33 2.08 14.06 7.72
CA VAL A 33 1.88 14.05 9.18
C VAL A 33 2.77 13.00 9.87
N VAL A 34 2.92 11.82 9.27
CA VAL A 34 3.76 10.74 9.85
C VAL A 34 5.24 10.99 9.62
N ALA A 35 5.61 11.48 8.43
CA ALA A 35 6.99 11.69 8.02
C ALA A 35 7.14 13.07 7.32
N PRO A 36 7.15 14.18 8.07
CA PRO A 36 7.17 15.54 7.50
C PRO A 36 8.40 15.84 6.63
N ALA A 37 9.50 15.11 6.80
CA ALA A 37 10.71 15.22 5.97
C ALA A 37 10.86 14.08 4.94
N GLY A 38 9.88 13.17 4.84
CA GLY A 38 10.02 11.93 4.07
C GLY A 38 11.06 10.95 4.63
N VAL A 39 11.62 11.25 5.80
CA VAL A 39 12.56 10.39 6.52
C VAL A 39 11.76 9.34 7.28
N PRO A 40 12.14 8.05 7.20
CA PRO A 40 11.51 7.00 8.00
C PRO A 40 11.61 7.35 9.49
N PRO A 41 10.49 7.43 10.22
CA PRO A 41 10.51 7.69 11.65
C PRO A 41 11.17 6.51 12.39
N ASP A 42 11.88 6.81 13.48
CA ASP A 42 12.55 5.77 14.26
C ASP A 42 11.59 4.96 15.14
N ASP A 43 10.49 5.57 15.56
CA ASP A 43 9.42 4.90 16.30
C ASP A 43 8.81 3.75 15.46
N PRO A 44 8.81 2.50 15.97
CA PRO A 44 8.33 1.34 15.22
C PRO A 44 6.88 1.48 14.73
N LEU A 45 6.01 2.09 15.54
CA LEU A 45 4.60 2.25 15.20
C LEU A 45 4.42 3.27 14.07
N SER A 46 5.16 4.38 14.13
CA SER A 46 5.19 5.40 13.09
C SER A 46 5.80 4.89 11.79
N LEU A 47 6.84 4.03 11.88
CA LEU A 47 7.44 3.39 10.72
C LEU A 47 6.46 2.45 10.03
N GLN A 48 5.73 1.65 10.82
CA GLN A 48 4.67 0.78 10.32
C GLN A 48 3.54 1.60 9.67
N ALA A 49 3.12 2.70 10.29
CA ALA A 49 2.10 3.59 9.73
C ALA A 49 2.55 4.17 8.38
N MET A 50 3.80 4.62 8.26
CA MET A 50 4.37 5.11 6.99
C MET A 50 4.35 4.02 5.92
N ALA A 51 4.79 2.80 6.24
CA ALA A 51 4.78 1.67 5.31
C ALA A 51 3.36 1.30 4.85
N ALA A 52 2.39 1.31 5.76
CA ALA A 52 0.99 1.08 5.45
C ALA A 52 0.38 2.17 4.56
N LEU A 53 0.69 3.45 4.83
CA LEU A 53 0.24 4.57 4.00
C LEU A 53 0.83 4.51 2.59
N ALA A 54 2.13 4.21 2.46
CA ALA A 54 2.78 4.05 1.16
C ALA A 54 2.15 2.90 0.36
N THR A 55 1.85 1.79 1.04
CA THR A 55 1.17 0.66 0.40
C THR A 55 -0.25 1.01 -0.03
N GLY A 56 -1.02 1.69 0.82
CA GLY A 56 -2.38 2.15 0.49
C GLY A 56 -2.42 3.17 -0.64
N ALA A 57 -1.36 3.96 -0.82
CA ALA A 57 -1.20 4.87 -1.95
C ALA A 57 -0.79 4.17 -3.26
N GLY A 58 -0.51 2.86 -3.22
CA GLY A 58 0.04 2.11 -4.34
C GLY A 58 1.50 2.43 -4.67
N ASP A 59 2.19 3.19 -3.79
CA ASP A 59 3.61 3.47 -3.95
C ASP A 59 4.44 2.31 -3.39
N TYR A 60 4.42 1.20 -4.13
CA TYR A 60 5.15 -0.01 -3.78
C TYR A 60 6.67 0.16 -3.81
N ARG A 61 7.18 1.18 -4.53
CA ARG A 61 8.61 1.48 -4.60
C ARG A 61 9.11 2.01 -3.27
N THR A 62 8.32 2.86 -2.62
CA THR A 62 8.61 3.39 -1.28
C THR A 62 8.21 2.40 -0.18
N ALA A 63 7.10 1.67 -0.34
CA ALA A 63 6.61 0.76 0.69
C ALA A 63 7.54 -0.45 0.93
N LEU A 64 8.08 -1.07 -0.12
CA LEU A 64 8.90 -2.28 0.00
C LEU A 64 10.12 -2.11 0.92
N PRO A 65 11.00 -1.10 0.77
CA PRO A 65 12.14 -0.91 1.67
C PRO A 65 11.72 -0.61 3.12
N LEU A 66 10.57 0.04 3.33
CA LEU A 66 10.06 0.29 4.69
C LEU A 66 9.63 -1.01 5.37
N TRP A 67 8.91 -1.89 4.68
CA TRP A 67 8.54 -3.20 5.22
C TRP A 67 9.77 -4.09 5.48
N GLN A 68 10.78 -4.03 4.60
CA GLN A 68 12.05 -4.72 4.83
C GLN A 68 12.77 -4.18 6.07
N LEU A 69 12.80 -2.87 6.27
CA LEU A 69 13.38 -2.26 7.47
C LEU A 69 12.66 -2.72 8.74
N ILE A 70 11.33 -2.79 8.73
CA ILE A 70 10.54 -3.32 9.85
C ILE A 70 10.92 -4.77 10.12
N LEU A 71 11.05 -5.61 9.09
CA LEU A 71 11.42 -7.02 9.26
C LEU A 71 12.87 -7.21 9.74
N VAL A 72 13.79 -6.31 9.37
CA VAL A 72 15.16 -6.31 9.89
C VAL A 72 15.18 -5.96 11.38
N ARG A 73 14.35 -5.01 11.82
CA ARG A 73 14.25 -4.59 13.22
C ARG A 73 13.47 -5.61 14.07
N ASP A 74 12.45 -6.23 13.48
CA ASP A 74 11.59 -7.23 14.10
C ASP A 74 11.37 -8.42 13.13
N PRO A 75 12.23 -9.46 13.20
CA PRO A 75 12.15 -10.61 12.32
C PRO A 75 10.88 -11.46 12.48
N GLU A 76 10.20 -11.37 13.63
CA GLU A 76 8.96 -12.11 13.89
C GLU A 76 7.71 -11.37 13.38
N ASN A 77 7.88 -10.18 12.80
CA ASN A 77 6.79 -9.37 12.29
C ASN A 77 6.11 -10.03 11.06
N ARG A 78 5.07 -10.81 11.34
CA ARG A 78 4.27 -11.51 10.33
C ARG A 78 3.55 -10.57 9.38
N GLU A 79 3.26 -9.34 9.80
CA GLU A 79 2.62 -8.36 8.93
C GLU A 79 3.60 -7.89 7.86
N ALA A 80 4.79 -7.46 8.26
CA ALA A 80 5.84 -7.05 7.32
C ALA A 80 6.17 -8.15 6.31
N ALA A 81 6.35 -9.40 6.76
CA ALA A 81 6.59 -10.54 5.88
C ALA A 81 5.45 -10.80 4.88
N ARG A 82 4.19 -10.66 5.31
CA ARG A 82 3.02 -10.79 4.40
C ARG A 82 2.97 -9.66 3.38
N MET A 83 3.23 -8.42 3.83
CA MET A 83 3.18 -7.25 2.96
C MET A 83 4.28 -7.28 1.90
N ILE A 84 5.50 -7.68 2.25
CA ILE A 84 6.60 -7.88 1.29
C ILE A 84 6.19 -8.86 0.20
N ARG A 85 5.73 -10.06 0.58
CA ARG A 85 5.27 -11.07 -0.39
C ARG A 85 4.14 -10.57 -1.26
N ALA A 86 3.18 -9.83 -0.69
CA ALA A 86 2.07 -9.27 -1.45
C ALA A 86 2.59 -8.28 -2.50
N ILE A 87 3.49 -7.38 -2.11
CA ILE A 87 4.10 -6.39 -3.01
C ILE A 87 4.91 -7.08 -4.10
N GLU A 88 5.73 -8.07 -3.76
CA GLU A 88 6.50 -8.87 -4.73
C GLU A 88 5.59 -9.56 -5.73
N LEU A 89 4.50 -10.18 -5.27
CA LEU A 89 3.51 -10.81 -6.13
C LEU A 89 2.84 -9.80 -7.08
N TRP A 90 2.52 -8.60 -6.58
CA TRP A 90 1.98 -7.52 -7.39
C TRP A 90 2.97 -7.02 -8.44
N GLN A 91 4.26 -6.88 -8.08
CA GLN A 91 5.30 -6.45 -9.02
C GLN A 91 5.67 -7.55 -10.04
N ALA A 92 5.59 -8.82 -9.65
CA ALA A 92 5.80 -9.96 -10.54
C ALA A 92 4.67 -10.13 -11.58
N ARG A 93 3.55 -9.41 -11.45
CA ARG A 93 2.49 -9.46 -12.46
C ARG A 93 3.01 -8.91 -13.78
N PRO A 94 2.94 -9.69 -14.87
CA PRO A 94 3.43 -9.23 -16.14
C PRO A 94 2.63 -8.00 -16.62
N PRO A 95 3.30 -6.96 -17.15
CA PRO A 95 2.63 -5.73 -17.55
C PRO A 95 1.57 -5.94 -18.65
N TRP A 96 1.68 -7.02 -19.44
CA TRP A 96 0.72 -7.42 -20.48
C TRP A 96 -0.63 -7.92 -19.93
N MET A 97 -0.69 -8.29 -18.64
CA MET A 97 -1.89 -8.81 -17.99
C MET A 97 -3.02 -7.78 -17.86
N ARG A 98 -2.69 -6.48 -17.96
CA ARG A 98 -3.67 -5.39 -18.07
C ARG A 98 -4.49 -5.42 -19.37
N TRP A 99 -3.94 -6.01 -20.43
CA TRP A 99 -4.53 -5.99 -21.77
C TRP A 99 -5.31 -7.26 -22.09
N ILE A 100 -4.96 -8.41 -21.48
CA ILE A 100 -5.61 -9.71 -21.69
C ILE A 100 -7.12 -9.62 -21.57
N TRP A 101 -7.64 -8.95 -20.53
CA TRP A 101 -9.09 -8.87 -20.30
C TRP A 101 -9.81 -8.12 -21.42
N GLY A 102 -9.18 -7.11 -22.02
CA GLY A 102 -9.70 -6.42 -23.20
C GLY A 102 -9.74 -7.31 -24.44
N ILE A 103 -8.70 -8.13 -24.64
CA ILE A 103 -8.67 -9.10 -25.74
C ILE A 103 -9.73 -10.18 -25.53
N VAL A 104 -9.81 -10.75 -24.33
CA VAL A 104 -10.77 -11.82 -24.00
C VAL A 104 -12.20 -11.32 -24.20
N ALA A 105 -12.53 -10.12 -23.73
CA ALA A 105 -13.84 -9.52 -23.95
C ALA A 105 -14.13 -9.29 -25.44
N GLY A 106 -13.14 -8.80 -26.21
CA GLY A 106 -13.28 -8.59 -27.66
C GLY A 106 -13.52 -9.89 -28.43
N VAL A 107 -12.77 -10.95 -28.11
CA VAL A 107 -12.95 -12.28 -28.73
C VAL A 107 -14.30 -12.88 -28.35
N PHE A 108 -14.72 -12.78 -27.10
CA PHE A 108 -16.04 -13.26 -26.67
C PHE A 108 -17.17 -12.53 -27.41
N GLY A 109 -17.08 -11.21 -27.52
CA GLY A 109 -18.05 -10.40 -28.26
C GLY A 109 -18.12 -10.78 -29.74
N ALA A 110 -16.97 -10.97 -30.40
CA ALA A 110 -16.90 -11.37 -31.80
C ALA A 110 -17.50 -12.77 -32.04
N VAL A 111 -17.21 -13.74 -31.16
CA VAL A 111 -17.79 -15.10 -31.24
C VAL A 111 -19.31 -15.05 -31.08
N LEU A 112 -19.81 -14.26 -30.13
CA LEU A 112 -21.26 -14.08 -29.91
C LEU A 112 -21.95 -13.47 -31.13
N LEU A 113 -21.31 -12.49 -31.76
CA LEU A 113 -21.82 -11.82 -32.96
C LEU A 113 -21.85 -12.76 -34.18
N VAL A 114 -20.81 -13.58 -34.35
CA VAL A 114 -20.75 -14.61 -35.40
C VAL A 114 -21.81 -15.69 -35.19
N VAL A 115 -22.01 -16.15 -33.96
CA VAL A 115 -23.08 -17.12 -33.62
C VAL A 115 -24.46 -16.51 -33.89
N LEU A 116 -24.69 -15.24 -33.54
CA LEU A 116 -25.96 -14.56 -33.80
C LEU A 116 -26.24 -14.43 -35.31
N LEU A 117 -25.21 -14.12 -36.10
CA LEU A 117 -25.29 -14.03 -37.57
C LEU A 117 -25.53 -15.37 -38.26
N LEU A 118 -25.14 -16.49 -37.64
CA LEU A 118 -25.35 -17.84 -38.17
C LEU A 118 -26.73 -18.42 -37.82
N VAL A 119 -27.45 -17.80 -36.87
CA VAL A 119 -28.77 -18.27 -36.39
C VAL A 119 -29.94 -17.52 -37.04
N ILE A 120 -29.67 -16.41 -37.74
CA ILE A 120 -30.64 -15.61 -38.52
C ILE A 120 -30.58 -16.04 -39.98
#